data_AF-H4F3Y3-F1
#
_entry.id   AF-H4F3Y3-F1
#
_cell.length_a   1.000
_cell.length_b   1.000
_cell.length_c   1.000
_cell.angle_alpha   90.00
_cell.angle_beta   90.00
_cell.angle_gamma   90.00
#
_symmetry.space_group_name_H-M   'P 1'
#
loop_
_entity.id
_entity.type
_entity.pdbx_description
1 polymer ?
#
loop_
_entity_poly.entity_id
_entity_poly.type
_entity_poly.pdbx_seq_one_letter_code
_entity_poly.pdbx_strand_id
1 'polypeptide(L)'
;MTSSLPLRFMLLAFAAGFLWAGLLGLQHIAGRQSVIDRIETFLLDARINLVGMRKASDAVAIVVIDDATVADVGRYPLGRRQLAHIIDKITRSGARGLAIDMLLVSESDSEADAALAAALSSSPAIIASAAQFSNEVGHFRHIPAPKGALNPLSTLSDVAKTGLVNVVTDAGGTPRQIPMLSLFSHGPEPSIVLGATGLYYGEMPSMTAEGLRFRERELRLDLGWHLSLNYYGASGTIKTISARDLLTDEVSSKILKDRLVVLGVTAIGVGDRFTTPFDQILPGVEVLATAISNIIDGSALIRDRTIRRIDATAALVITLSGVAALSFLPLAAGSIVFMALNLGWFFVALLAFTHSYWLSGALPIVASLPPIAGVAFLRQILERNEIRHLAAARAALGQFQASIIAKRLGEDPVFLLEPQEQSAAILFVDLVGFTGLSERLGARHARNLLKSFHTIVVDETERQNGLVMDFMGDGVMIGFGIPDPSEQAASNAVSAAFRLKTAVEDWLVSERLDVNVSAVRVGAHCGQVVLSRLGHQNHQQIAATGDCVNVASRLLDVARTCGASLVLSSDLIRAAGLEKELLTDNCPLQEINIRGREQPIKVAIWQKAEEFVSQ
;
A
#
# COMPACT_ATOMS: atom_id res chain seq x y z
N MET A 1 -3.19 -16.62 -17.76
CA MET A 1 -2.95 -15.28 -18.34
C MET A 1 -1.63 -14.79 -17.77
N THR A 2 -0.61 -14.59 -18.60
CA THR A 2 0.70 -14.13 -18.15
C THR A 2 0.58 -12.71 -17.65
N SER A 3 0.58 -12.55 -16.32
CA SER A 3 0.40 -11.30 -15.59
C SER A 3 1.65 -10.42 -15.66
N SER A 4 2.19 -10.16 -16.84
CA SER A 4 3.38 -9.33 -17.03
C SER A 4 3.01 -8.00 -17.69
N LEU A 5 3.57 -6.91 -17.20
CA LEU A 5 3.39 -5.60 -17.83
C LEU A 5 3.94 -5.60 -19.26
N PRO A 6 3.29 -4.93 -20.23
CA PRO A 6 3.85 -4.75 -21.56
C PRO A 6 5.22 -4.08 -21.51
N LEU A 7 6.16 -4.54 -22.36
CA LEU A 7 7.57 -4.15 -22.31
C LEU A 7 7.81 -2.62 -22.28
N ARG A 8 7.03 -1.85 -23.04
CA ARG A 8 7.13 -0.37 -23.04
C ARG A 8 6.88 0.26 -21.67
N PHE A 9 5.90 -0.25 -20.93
CA PHE A 9 5.55 0.27 -19.61
C PHE A 9 6.55 -0.17 -18.56
N MET A 10 7.08 -1.39 -18.72
CA MET A 10 8.16 -1.90 -17.90
C MET A 10 9.42 -1.02 -18.04
N LEU A 11 9.88 -0.75 -19.26
CA LEU A 11 11.04 0.12 -19.51
C LEU A 11 10.85 1.53 -18.92
N LEU A 12 9.66 2.11 -19.09
CA LEU A 12 9.33 3.41 -18.48
C LEU A 12 9.36 3.35 -16.94
N ALA A 13 8.83 2.29 -16.33
CA ALA A 13 8.84 2.11 -14.89
C ALA A 13 10.27 1.95 -14.34
N PHE A 14 11.12 1.18 -15.02
CA PHE A 14 12.54 1.06 -14.65
C PHE A 14 13.28 2.39 -14.79
N ALA A 15 13.07 3.12 -15.89
CA ALA A 15 13.69 4.43 -16.10
C ALA A 15 13.23 5.45 -15.03
N ALA A 16 11.92 5.50 -14.73
CA ALA A 16 11.38 6.36 -13.70
C ALA A 16 11.90 5.99 -12.30
N GLY A 17 11.94 4.69 -11.98
CA GLY A 17 12.50 4.18 -10.73
C GLY A 17 13.99 4.51 -10.57
N PHE A 18 14.78 4.33 -11.63
CA PHE A 18 16.21 4.67 -11.65
C PHE A 18 16.44 6.17 -11.44
N LEU A 19 15.72 7.02 -12.18
CA LEU A 19 15.86 8.47 -12.07
C LEU A 19 15.44 8.98 -10.69
N TRP A 20 14.31 8.49 -10.16
CA TRP A 20 13.79 8.90 -8.86
C TRP A 20 14.69 8.45 -7.70
N ALA A 21 14.99 7.15 -7.61
CA ALA A 21 15.84 6.63 -6.55
C ALA A 21 17.28 7.16 -6.68
N GLY A 22 17.78 7.34 -7.90
CA GLY A 22 19.08 7.96 -8.16
C GLY A 22 19.13 9.42 -7.69
N LEU A 23 18.10 10.22 -7.97
CA LEU A 23 18.01 11.60 -7.50
C LEU A 23 18.04 11.68 -5.96
N LEU A 24 17.23 10.85 -5.28
CA LEU A 24 17.21 10.82 -3.81
C LEU A 24 18.53 10.30 -3.23
N GLY A 25 19.13 9.28 -3.85
CA GLY A 25 20.45 8.78 -3.46
C GLY A 25 21.54 9.84 -3.59
N LEU A 26 21.54 10.62 -4.68
CA LEU A 26 22.46 11.74 -4.87
C LEU A 26 22.25 12.85 -3.83
N GLN A 27 20.99 13.17 -3.49
CA GLN A 27 20.69 14.14 -2.43
C GLN A 27 21.16 13.66 -1.05
N HIS A 28 20.99 12.37 -0.75
CA HIS A 28 21.44 11.73 0.49
C HIS A 28 22.96 11.74 0.63
N ILE A 29 23.68 11.39 -0.45
CA ILE A 29 25.15 11.46 -0.50
C ILE A 29 25.64 12.90 -0.35
N ALA A 30 24.92 13.86 -0.94
CA ALA A 30 25.24 15.27 -0.82
C ALA A 30 24.93 15.88 0.55
N GLY A 31 24.23 15.16 1.43
CA GLY A 31 23.83 15.65 2.76
C GLY A 31 22.84 16.81 2.72
N ARG A 32 21.97 16.86 1.71
CA ARG A 32 20.91 17.86 1.66
C ARG A 32 19.79 17.44 2.60
N GLN A 33 19.50 18.26 3.61
CA GLN A 33 18.42 18.00 4.54
C GLN A 33 17.11 17.76 3.78
N SER A 34 16.43 16.68 4.14
CA SER A 34 15.27 16.16 3.45
C SER A 34 14.21 15.72 4.46
N VAL A 35 12.96 15.57 4.02
CA VAL A 35 11.90 14.92 4.81
C VAL A 35 12.31 13.50 5.21
N ILE A 36 13.18 12.86 4.43
CA ILE A 36 13.76 11.54 4.72
C ILE A 36 14.52 11.54 6.05
N ASP A 37 15.23 12.63 6.38
CA ASP A 37 16.01 12.70 7.62
C ASP A 37 15.10 12.67 8.85
N ARG A 38 13.89 13.25 8.78
CA ARG A 38 12.91 13.20 9.88
C ARG A 38 12.38 11.79 10.14
N ILE A 39 12.22 10.99 9.09
CA ILE A 39 11.81 9.59 9.22
C ILE A 39 12.99 8.78 9.78
N GLU A 40 14.20 9.08 9.30
CA GLU A 40 15.41 8.40 9.73
C GLU A 40 15.75 8.64 11.21
N THR A 41 15.48 9.84 11.74
CA THR A 41 15.69 10.13 13.17
C THR A 41 14.77 9.31 14.06
N PHE A 42 13.50 9.15 13.67
CA PHE A 42 12.56 8.26 14.37
C PHE A 42 13.04 6.79 14.34
N LEU A 43 13.50 6.31 13.18
CA LEU A 43 14.02 4.95 13.05
C LEU A 43 15.32 4.74 13.84
N LEU A 44 16.17 5.76 13.95
CA LEU A 44 17.35 5.70 14.80
C LEU A 44 16.99 5.53 16.27
N ASP A 45 16.02 6.28 16.78
CA ASP A 45 15.58 6.17 18.17
C ASP A 45 14.98 4.80 18.46
N ALA A 46 14.19 4.27 17.53
CA ALA A 46 13.67 2.92 17.63
C ALA A 46 14.81 1.89 17.72
N ARG A 47 15.88 2.05 16.93
CA ARG A 47 17.07 1.17 16.99
C ARG A 47 17.84 1.31 18.30
N ILE A 48 18.06 2.54 18.78
CA ILE A 48 18.75 2.80 20.05
C ILE A 48 17.98 2.17 21.21
N ASN A 49 16.66 2.38 21.26
CA ASN A 49 15.80 1.78 22.30
C ASN A 49 15.72 0.26 22.20
N LEU A 50 15.72 -0.30 20.99
CA LEU A 50 15.70 -1.75 20.77
C LEU A 50 17.00 -2.43 21.22
N VAL A 51 18.17 -1.81 20.97
CA VAL A 51 19.46 -2.29 21.48
C VAL A 51 19.55 -2.10 22.99
N GLY A 52 18.95 -1.03 23.52
CA GLY A 52 18.86 -0.75 24.94
C GLY A 52 20.09 -0.06 25.51
N MET A 53 20.11 0.08 26.84
CA MET A 53 21.19 0.76 27.55
C MET A 53 22.51 0.00 27.46
N ARG A 54 23.60 0.75 27.39
CA ARG A 54 24.97 0.25 27.28
C ARG A 54 25.80 0.74 28.46
N LYS A 55 26.80 -0.04 28.85
CA LYS A 55 27.75 0.39 29.86
C LYS A 55 28.62 1.52 29.30
N ALA A 56 28.63 2.67 29.97
CA ALA A 56 29.52 3.78 29.64
C ALA A 56 30.99 3.47 29.92
N SER A 57 31.88 4.16 29.22
CA SER A 57 33.33 4.05 29.42
C SER A 57 33.74 4.45 30.85
N ASP A 58 34.59 3.65 31.47
CA ASP A 58 35.19 3.98 32.77
C ASP A 58 36.29 5.06 32.66
N ALA A 59 36.65 5.49 31.44
CA ALA A 59 37.70 6.48 31.21
C ALA A 59 37.26 7.94 31.45
N VAL A 60 35.94 8.19 31.50
CA VAL A 60 35.36 9.53 31.68
C VAL A 60 34.53 9.56 32.96
N ALA A 61 34.59 10.66 33.69
CA ALA A 61 33.71 10.96 34.82
C ALA A 61 33.22 12.41 34.70
N ILE A 62 32.06 12.69 35.29
CA ILE A 62 31.45 14.02 35.27
C ILE A 62 31.45 14.54 36.71
N VAL A 63 31.91 15.78 36.89
CA VAL A 63 31.72 16.53 38.13
C VAL A 63 30.71 17.64 37.83
N VAL A 64 29.64 17.70 38.61
CA VAL A 64 28.53 18.61 38.34
C VAL A 64 28.34 19.64 39.44
N ILE A 65 28.06 20.87 39.02
CA ILE A 65 27.50 21.91 39.88
C ILE A 65 25.98 21.73 39.83
N ASP A 66 25.46 20.94 40.77
CA ASP A 66 24.05 20.63 40.94
C ASP A 66 23.37 21.58 41.94
N ASP A 67 22.06 21.41 42.16
CA ASP A 67 21.31 22.22 43.13
C ASP A 67 21.86 22.10 44.55
N ALA A 68 22.41 20.93 44.92
CA ALA A 68 23.02 20.71 46.22
C ALA A 68 24.29 21.55 46.41
N THR A 69 25.12 21.66 45.37
CA THR A 69 26.31 22.51 45.33
C THR A 69 25.93 23.99 45.38
N VAL A 70 24.92 24.40 44.59
CA VAL A 70 24.45 25.79 44.58
C VAL A 70 23.83 26.19 45.93
N ALA A 71 23.08 25.29 46.57
CA ALA A 71 22.50 25.53 47.89
C ALA A 71 23.58 25.65 48.98
N ASP A 72 24.65 24.86 48.92
CA ASP A 72 25.75 24.91 49.88
C ASP A 72 26.59 26.20 49.75
N VAL A 73 26.85 26.63 48.50
CA VAL A 73 27.59 27.88 48.23
C VAL A 73 26.72 29.13 48.36
N GLY A 74 25.39 28.99 48.21
CA GLY A 74 24.39 30.05 48.35
C GLY A 74 24.20 30.95 47.12
N ARG A 75 24.91 30.69 46.00
CA ARG A 75 24.74 31.45 44.74
C ARG A 75 25.23 30.70 43.51
N TYR A 76 24.70 31.08 42.35
CA TYR A 76 25.24 30.77 41.04
C TYR A 76 25.24 32.03 40.15
N PRO A 77 26.26 32.30 39.30
CA PRO A 77 27.47 31.52 39.07
C PRO A 77 28.37 31.39 40.31
N LEU A 78 29.13 30.29 40.41
CA LEU A 78 30.11 30.11 41.48
C LEU A 78 31.24 31.15 41.38
N GLY A 79 31.79 31.57 42.52
CA GLY A 79 32.94 32.47 42.53
C GLY A 79 34.22 31.77 42.04
N ARG A 80 35.15 32.53 41.46
CA ARG A 80 36.40 32.01 40.89
C ARG A 80 37.25 31.23 41.90
N ARG A 81 37.29 31.67 43.17
CA ARG A 81 37.98 30.93 44.26
C ARG A 81 37.32 29.58 44.55
N GLN A 82 35.98 29.50 44.51
CA GLN A 82 35.28 28.22 44.69
C GLN A 82 35.55 27.28 43.51
N LEU A 83 35.50 27.79 42.27
CA LEU A 83 35.86 27.00 41.09
C LEU A 83 37.32 26.51 41.16
N ALA A 84 38.26 27.37 41.55
CA ALA A 84 39.66 26.99 41.75
C ALA A 84 39.79 25.87 42.79
N HIS A 85 39.04 25.93 43.90
CA HIS A 85 39.05 24.90 44.92
C HIS A 85 38.51 23.54 44.43
N ILE A 86 37.44 23.55 43.63
CA ILE A 86 36.90 22.34 43.00
C ILE A 86 37.94 21.75 42.03
N ILE A 87 38.55 22.58 41.18
CA ILE A 87 39.56 22.15 40.21
C ILE A 87 40.78 21.56 40.91
N ASP A 88 41.30 22.22 41.95
CA ASP A 88 42.40 21.71 42.77
C ASP A 88 42.08 20.33 43.36
N LYS A 89 40.85 20.14 43.85
CA LYS A 89 40.40 18.85 44.38
C LYS A 89 40.32 17.79 43.29
N ILE A 90 39.82 18.12 42.09
CA ILE A 90 39.82 17.22 40.93
C ILE A 90 41.26 16.81 40.56
N THR A 91 42.17 17.77 40.47
CA THR A 91 43.58 17.51 40.14
C THR A 91 44.25 16.62 41.18
N ARG A 92 44.11 16.94 42.48
CA ARG A 92 44.66 16.14 43.59
C ARG A 92 44.09 14.73 43.68
N SER A 93 42.88 14.53 43.14
CA SER A 93 42.24 13.22 43.05
C SER A 93 42.85 12.33 41.95
N GLY A 94 43.82 12.84 41.18
CA GLY A 94 44.54 12.10 40.16
C GLY A 94 43.82 12.05 38.81
N ALA A 95 42.97 13.03 38.50
CA ALA A 95 42.36 13.17 37.19
C ALA A 95 43.44 13.29 36.10
N ARG A 96 43.24 12.61 34.97
CA ARG A 96 44.18 12.64 33.83
C ARG A 96 44.15 13.98 33.09
N GLY A 97 42.99 14.64 33.09
CA GLY A 97 42.79 15.93 32.47
C GLY A 97 41.38 16.44 32.77
N LEU A 98 41.16 17.73 32.51
CA LEU A 98 39.94 18.43 32.87
C LEU A 98 39.34 19.16 31.67
N ALA A 99 38.07 18.91 31.36
CA ALA A 99 37.28 19.68 30.41
C ALA A 99 36.22 20.48 31.16
N ILE A 100 36.21 21.80 30.98
CA ILE A 100 35.32 22.70 31.72
C ILE A 100 34.25 23.24 30.77
N ASP A 101 33.03 22.78 30.96
CA ASP A 101 31.83 23.21 30.24
C ASP A 101 31.19 24.43 30.90
N MET A 102 31.95 25.52 30.97
CA MET A 102 31.49 26.81 31.50
C MET A 102 32.15 27.97 30.76
N LEU A 103 31.36 28.96 30.35
CA LEU A 103 31.87 30.15 29.69
C LEU A 103 32.46 31.12 30.72
N LEU A 104 33.78 31.29 30.69
CA LEU A 104 34.51 32.13 31.64
C LEU A 104 34.92 33.47 31.01
N VAL A 105 33.93 34.20 30.47
CA VAL A 105 34.12 35.38 29.62
C VAL A 105 34.23 36.71 30.38
N SER A 106 33.70 36.78 31.60
CA SER A 106 33.64 38.02 32.39
C SER A 106 34.72 38.07 33.47
N GLU A 107 35.32 39.24 33.64
CA GLU A 107 36.26 39.57 34.72
C GLU A 107 35.59 39.42 36.10
N SER A 108 36.39 39.03 37.08
CA SER A 108 35.99 38.97 38.49
C SER A 108 36.98 39.77 39.35
N ASP A 109 37.22 39.32 40.57
CA ASP A 109 38.32 39.79 41.41
C ASP A 109 39.67 39.27 40.88
N SER A 110 40.66 40.16 40.70
CA SER A 110 41.97 39.83 40.10
C SER A 110 42.70 38.71 40.85
N GLU A 111 42.65 38.71 42.19
CA GLU A 111 43.22 37.62 43.00
C GLU A 111 42.49 36.30 42.77
N ALA A 112 41.17 36.36 42.60
CA ALA A 112 40.34 35.19 42.39
C ALA A 112 40.53 34.58 40.99
N ASP A 113 40.67 35.41 39.95
CA ASP A 113 41.02 34.98 38.59
C ASP A 113 42.45 34.41 38.54
N ALA A 114 43.40 35.00 39.27
CA ALA A 114 44.76 34.45 39.40
C ALA A 114 44.77 33.09 40.12
N ALA A 115 43.98 32.91 41.17
CA ALA A 115 43.83 31.63 41.86
C ALA A 115 43.25 30.54 40.92
N LEU A 116 42.27 30.90 40.09
CA LEU A 116 41.72 29.99 39.09
C LEU A 116 42.75 29.62 38.01
N ALA A 117 43.51 30.60 37.51
CA ALA A 117 44.59 30.36 36.54
C ALA A 117 45.68 29.43 37.12
N ALA A 118 46.05 29.61 38.40
CA ALA A 118 47.00 28.73 39.09
C ALA A 118 46.47 27.28 39.21
N ALA A 119 45.20 27.11 39.57
CA ALA A 119 44.55 25.80 39.64
C ALA A 119 44.53 25.11 38.27
N LEU A 120 44.20 25.84 37.20
CA LEU A 120 44.21 25.33 35.82
C LEU A 120 45.61 24.93 35.34
N SER A 121 46.64 25.67 35.74
CA SER A 121 48.03 25.38 35.36
C SER A 121 48.56 24.07 35.97
N SER A 122 47.90 23.54 37.00
CA SER A 122 48.33 22.34 37.72
C SER A 122 48.01 21.02 37.00
N SER A 123 47.17 21.03 35.98
CA SER A 123 46.73 19.85 35.23
C SER A 123 46.40 20.21 33.78
N PRO A 124 46.54 19.28 32.81
CA PRO A 124 46.05 19.51 31.46
C PRO A 124 44.55 19.84 31.46
N ALA A 125 44.21 21.06 31.05
CA ALA A 125 42.84 21.58 31.08
C ALA A 125 42.41 22.18 29.73
N ILE A 126 41.11 22.06 29.43
CA ILE A 126 40.45 22.72 28.32
C ILE A 126 39.19 23.45 28.80
N ILE A 127 38.98 24.67 28.34
CA ILE A 127 37.87 25.53 28.74
C ILE A 127 36.94 25.78 27.55
N ALA A 128 35.64 25.75 27.83
CA ALA A 128 34.59 26.09 26.88
C ALA A 128 34.72 27.51 26.31
N SER A 129 34.58 27.62 25.00
CA SER A 129 34.34 28.86 24.26
C SER A 129 33.04 28.73 23.47
N ALA A 130 32.29 29.81 23.31
CA ALA A 130 31.00 29.77 22.60
C ALA A 130 31.09 30.41 21.21
N ALA A 131 30.72 29.67 20.17
CA ALA A 131 30.66 30.19 18.81
C ALA A 131 29.45 31.13 18.60
N GLN A 132 29.64 32.20 17.84
CA GLN A 132 28.59 33.14 17.44
C GLN A 132 28.24 32.96 15.96
N PHE A 133 27.00 32.60 15.66
CA PHE A 133 26.50 32.39 14.30
C PHE A 133 25.55 33.52 13.87
N SER A 134 25.60 33.92 12.60
CA SER A 134 24.61 34.84 12.04
C SER A 134 23.46 34.08 11.40
N ASN A 135 22.46 33.70 12.19
CA ASN A 135 21.11 33.27 11.77
C ASN A 135 20.95 32.13 10.75
N GLU A 136 22.01 31.40 10.36
CA GLU A 136 21.88 30.13 9.65
C GLU A 136 22.33 29.00 10.57
N VAL A 137 21.36 28.35 11.21
CA VAL A 137 21.60 27.15 12.01
C VAL A 137 22.02 26.02 11.08
N GLY A 138 23.34 25.82 11.03
CA GLY A 138 24.07 24.59 10.71
C GLY A 138 23.38 23.58 9.78
N HIS A 139 23.58 23.74 8.47
CA HIS A 139 23.51 22.58 7.60
C HIS A 139 24.66 21.64 7.96
N PHE A 140 24.37 20.46 8.54
CA PHE A 140 25.34 19.37 8.86
C PHE A 140 26.24 18.96 7.67
N ARG A 141 25.94 19.46 6.47
CA ARG A 141 26.71 19.29 5.24
C ARG A 141 28.10 19.92 5.29
N HIS A 142 28.25 21.07 5.94
CA HIS A 142 29.47 21.86 5.92
C HIS A 142 30.06 21.98 7.32
N ILE A 143 31.38 22.18 7.38
CA ILE A 143 32.03 22.54 8.65
C ILE A 143 31.43 23.88 9.09
N PRO A 144 30.90 23.99 10.32
CA PRO A 144 30.33 25.24 10.81
C PRO A 144 31.32 26.39 10.71
N ALA A 145 30.87 27.54 10.20
CA ALA A 145 31.71 28.73 10.01
C ALA A 145 31.14 29.92 10.82
N PRO A 146 31.42 29.99 12.13
CA PRO A 146 30.95 31.08 12.98
C PRO A 146 31.61 32.42 12.62
N LYS A 147 30.93 33.53 12.94
CA LYS A 147 31.46 34.89 12.72
C LYS A 147 32.50 35.29 13.78
N GLY A 148 32.39 34.71 14.96
CA GLY A 148 33.26 34.99 16.10
C GLY A 148 33.04 33.96 17.20
N ALA A 149 33.83 34.07 18.26
CA ALA A 149 33.71 33.23 19.44
C ALA A 149 33.83 34.09 20.71
N LEU A 150 33.07 33.71 21.73
CA LEU A 150 33.24 34.19 23.10
C LEU A 150 34.27 33.29 23.77
N ASN A 151 35.51 33.77 23.82
CA ASN A 151 36.62 33.07 24.46
C ASN A 151 36.69 33.41 25.95
N PRO A 152 37.25 32.51 26.78
CA PRO A 152 37.62 32.82 28.15
C PRO A 152 38.53 34.04 28.25
N LEU A 153 38.61 34.64 29.45
CA LEU A 153 39.59 35.67 29.76
C LEU A 153 41.02 35.23 29.34
N SER A 154 41.81 36.17 28.83
CA SER A 154 43.17 35.89 28.35
C SER A 154 44.04 35.22 29.40
N THR A 155 43.94 35.65 30.66
CA THR A 155 44.64 35.05 31.82
C THR A 155 44.33 33.57 32.02
N LEU A 156 43.18 33.09 31.57
CA LEU A 156 42.77 31.69 31.63
C LEU A 156 43.13 30.93 30.34
N SER A 157 42.95 31.55 29.17
CA SER A 157 43.29 30.93 27.88
C SER A 157 44.81 30.79 27.64
N ASP A 158 45.63 31.57 28.35
CA ASP A 158 47.09 31.47 28.27
C ASP A 158 47.63 30.23 29.02
N VAL A 159 46.90 29.74 30.02
CA VAL A 159 47.29 28.59 30.87
C VAL A 159 46.53 27.30 30.55
N ALA A 160 45.37 27.40 29.89
CA ALA A 160 44.54 26.26 29.51
C ALA A 160 44.12 26.36 28.04
N LYS A 161 43.97 25.22 27.38
CA LYS A 161 43.47 25.20 26.00
C LYS A 161 42.02 25.68 25.95
N THR A 162 41.60 26.20 24.81
CA THR A 162 40.19 26.53 24.55
C THR A 162 39.60 25.56 23.54
N GLY A 163 38.30 25.31 23.66
CA GLY A 163 37.56 24.48 22.71
C GLY A 163 36.12 24.91 22.59
N LEU A 164 35.60 24.88 21.37
CA LEU A 164 34.24 25.36 21.11
C LEU A 164 33.20 24.38 21.64
N VAL A 165 32.27 24.90 22.44
CA VAL A 165 31.08 24.20 22.89
C VAL A 165 29.96 24.61 21.95
N ASN A 166 29.67 23.74 20.99
CA ASN A 166 28.53 23.91 20.11
C ASN A 166 27.83 22.58 19.96
N VAL A 167 26.65 22.47 20.56
CA VAL A 167 25.78 21.30 20.46
C VAL A 167 24.71 21.64 19.42
N VAL A 168 24.68 20.90 18.32
CA VAL A 168 23.69 21.09 17.27
C VAL A 168 22.62 20.02 17.41
N THR A 169 21.37 20.45 17.48
CA THR A 169 20.21 19.56 17.50
C THR A 169 19.69 19.35 16.09
N ASP A 170 19.07 18.20 15.86
CA ASP A 170 18.36 17.98 14.61
C ASP A 170 16.92 18.50 14.67
N ALA A 171 16.12 18.19 13.64
CA ALA A 171 14.74 18.63 13.54
C ALA A 171 13.83 18.16 14.70
N GLY A 172 14.24 17.14 15.47
CA GLY A 172 13.53 16.64 16.64
C GLY A 172 14.03 17.22 17.97
N GLY A 173 15.03 18.12 17.94
CA GLY A 173 15.60 18.72 19.15
C GLY A 173 16.62 17.84 19.89
N THR A 174 16.99 16.70 19.32
CA THR A 174 18.00 15.80 19.91
C THR A 174 19.38 16.08 19.30
N PRO A 175 20.43 16.20 20.13
CA PRO A 175 21.78 16.22 19.63
C PRO A 175 22.19 14.80 19.21
N ARG A 176 22.20 14.53 17.92
CA ARG A 176 22.70 13.25 17.37
C ARG A 176 24.12 13.36 16.85
N GLN A 177 24.61 14.59 16.68
CA GLN A 177 25.87 14.90 16.05
C GLN A 177 26.54 16.07 16.76
N ILE A 178 27.87 16.01 16.90
CA ILE A 178 28.68 17.12 17.43
C ILE A 178 29.72 17.53 16.40
N PRO A 179 29.82 18.83 16.04
CA PRO A 179 30.88 19.31 15.17
C PRO A 179 32.25 19.14 15.87
N MET A 180 33.20 18.51 15.19
CA MET A 180 34.55 18.33 15.75
C MET A 180 35.45 19.53 15.48
N LEU A 181 35.13 20.32 14.45
CA LEU A 181 35.88 21.49 14.01
C LEU A 181 34.91 22.62 13.64
N SER A 182 35.36 23.85 13.79
CA SER A 182 34.69 25.05 13.24
C SER A 182 35.69 25.88 12.45
N LEU A 183 35.25 26.45 11.33
CA LEU A 183 36.12 27.19 10.41
C LEU A 183 35.98 28.70 10.63
N PHE A 184 37.02 29.33 11.16
CA PHE A 184 37.12 30.79 11.28
C PHE A 184 37.98 31.37 10.14
N SER A 185 37.98 32.69 10.03
CA SER A 185 38.83 33.42 9.06
C SER A 185 40.33 33.18 9.28
N HIS A 186 40.75 32.90 10.51
CA HIS A 186 42.14 32.62 10.88
C HIS A 186 42.50 31.13 10.87
N GLY A 187 41.54 30.23 10.61
CA GLY A 187 41.79 28.79 10.51
C GLY A 187 40.73 27.93 11.22
N PRO A 188 40.90 26.59 11.16
CA PRO A 188 40.02 25.66 11.87
C PRO A 188 40.35 25.62 13.36
N GLU A 189 39.32 25.71 14.20
CA GLU A 189 39.42 25.56 15.65
C GLU A 189 38.74 24.27 16.13
N PRO A 190 39.30 23.59 17.15
CA PRO A 190 38.74 22.35 17.68
C PRO A 190 37.53 22.60 18.57
N SER A 191 36.60 21.63 18.59
CA SER A 191 35.57 21.58 19.63
C SER A 191 36.16 21.19 20.98
N ILE A 192 35.42 21.48 22.07
CA ILE A 192 35.81 21.05 23.41
C ILE A 192 35.99 19.53 23.47
N VAL A 193 35.14 18.77 22.76
CA VAL A 193 35.17 17.31 22.71
C VAL A 193 36.48 16.83 22.08
N LEU A 194 36.87 17.44 20.96
CA LEU A 194 38.12 17.12 20.28
C LEU A 194 39.34 17.42 21.14
N GLY A 195 39.38 18.61 21.74
CA GLY A 195 40.50 19.03 22.57
C GLY A 195 40.60 18.21 23.87
N ALA A 196 39.49 17.94 24.53
CA ALA A 196 39.42 17.09 25.74
C ALA A 196 39.90 15.66 25.46
N THR A 197 39.53 15.10 24.30
CA THR A 197 40.02 13.79 23.87
C THR A 197 41.52 13.83 23.57
N GLY A 198 42.03 14.93 23.00
CA GLY A 198 43.46 15.16 22.83
C GLY A 198 44.23 15.21 24.16
N LEU A 199 43.64 15.79 25.22
CA LEU A 199 44.22 15.74 26.57
C LEU A 199 44.33 14.30 27.08
N TYR A 200 43.30 13.48 26.86
CA TYR A 200 43.30 12.08 27.30
C TYR A 200 44.39 11.24 26.62
N TYR A 201 44.64 11.45 25.32
CA TYR A 201 45.67 10.74 24.57
C TYR A 201 47.06 11.36 24.68
N GLY A 202 47.17 12.59 25.17
CA GLY A 202 48.42 13.37 25.27
C GLY A 202 48.86 14.01 23.95
N GLU A 203 48.09 13.85 22.88
CA GLU A 203 48.36 14.40 21.55
C GLU A 203 47.07 14.85 20.87
N MET A 204 47.13 15.91 20.06
CA MET A 204 46.01 16.28 19.21
C MET A 204 45.98 15.36 17.98
N PRO A 205 44.80 14.94 17.52
CA PRO A 205 44.70 14.05 16.37
C PRO A 205 45.12 14.75 15.08
N SER A 206 45.72 13.99 14.17
CA SER A 206 45.98 14.45 12.81
C SER A 206 44.71 14.34 11.95
N MET A 207 44.47 15.33 11.10
CA MET A 207 43.39 15.27 10.12
C MET A 207 43.71 14.28 9.00
N THR A 208 42.70 13.49 8.60
CA THR A 208 42.74 12.60 7.43
C THR A 208 41.72 13.08 6.40
N ALA A 209 41.62 12.40 5.25
CA ALA A 209 40.65 12.76 4.21
C ALA A 209 39.18 12.56 4.64
N GLU A 210 38.92 11.61 5.55
CA GLU A 210 37.56 11.20 5.94
C GLU A 210 37.30 11.28 7.46
N GLY A 211 38.23 11.84 8.25
CA GLY A 211 38.09 11.91 9.70
C GLY A 211 39.35 12.31 10.45
N LEU A 212 39.50 11.83 11.67
CA LEU A 212 40.58 12.17 12.60
C LEU A 212 41.36 10.92 12.99
N ARG A 213 42.69 11.02 13.12
CA ARG A 213 43.53 9.90 13.58
C ARG A 213 44.13 10.20 14.94
N PHE A 214 43.85 9.32 15.90
CA PHE A 214 44.42 9.30 17.24
C PHE A 214 45.36 8.09 17.34
N ARG A 215 46.66 8.30 17.52
CA ARG A 215 47.66 7.22 17.50
C ARG A 215 47.46 6.31 16.26
N GLU A 216 47.13 5.03 16.47
CA GLU A 216 46.88 4.04 15.42
C GLU A 216 45.39 3.91 15.02
N ARG A 217 44.47 4.62 15.69
CA ARG A 217 43.02 4.53 15.44
C ARG A 217 42.52 5.69 14.60
N GLU A 218 41.68 5.37 13.62
CA GLU A 218 41.02 6.35 12.76
C GLU A 218 39.55 6.49 13.14
N LEU A 219 39.15 7.69 13.55
CA LEU A 219 37.80 8.10 13.83
C LEU A 219 37.17 8.65 12.55
N ARG A 220 36.20 7.91 11.99
CA ARG A 220 35.49 8.28 10.76
C ARG A 220 34.34 9.23 11.11
N LEU A 221 34.27 10.38 10.43
CA LEU A 221 33.27 11.41 10.69
C LEU A 221 32.21 11.44 9.57
N ASP A 222 31.02 11.96 9.90
CA ASP A 222 30.01 12.27 8.89
C ASP A 222 30.37 13.58 8.14
N LEU A 223 29.50 13.99 7.23
CA LEU A 223 29.56 15.27 6.52
C LEU A 223 29.75 16.44 7.50
N GLY A 224 30.44 17.48 7.03
CA GLY A 224 30.76 18.64 7.85
C GLY A 224 31.69 18.36 9.05
N TRP A 225 32.37 17.20 9.10
CA TRP A 225 33.24 16.80 10.21
C TRP A 225 32.50 16.65 11.55
N HIS A 226 31.29 16.11 11.48
CA HIS A 226 30.49 15.82 12.66
C HIS A 226 30.75 14.40 13.17
N LEU A 227 30.86 14.26 14.49
CA LEU A 227 30.83 12.98 15.19
C LEU A 227 29.38 12.56 15.43
N SER A 228 28.98 11.38 14.96
CA SER A 228 27.65 10.84 15.28
C SER A 228 27.67 10.12 16.63
N LEU A 229 26.77 10.52 17.52
CA LEU A 229 26.71 10.06 18.91
C LEU A 229 26.03 8.70 19.04
N ASN A 230 26.49 7.92 20.01
CA ASN A 230 25.89 6.66 20.43
C ASN A 230 25.60 6.72 21.94
N TYR A 231 24.36 7.02 22.30
CA TYR A 231 23.96 7.22 23.70
C TYR A 231 24.04 5.92 24.51
N TYR A 232 24.56 6.03 25.74
CA TYR A 232 24.68 4.88 26.64
C TYR A 232 23.38 4.61 27.43
N GLY A 233 22.62 5.64 27.79
CA GLY A 233 21.44 5.51 28.63
C GLY A 233 20.88 6.86 29.07
N ALA A 234 20.05 6.84 30.11
CA ALA A 234 19.49 8.05 30.74
C ALA A 234 20.54 8.80 31.58
N SER A 235 20.15 9.96 32.12
CA SER A 235 21.02 10.79 32.98
C SER A 235 21.69 9.96 34.09
N GLY A 236 22.99 10.18 34.32
CA GLY A 236 23.79 9.45 35.30
C GLY A 236 24.31 8.08 34.86
N THR A 237 24.11 7.69 33.59
CA THR A 237 24.73 6.46 33.04
C THR A 237 26.26 6.56 33.00
N ILE A 238 26.78 7.75 32.66
CA ILE A 238 28.19 8.09 32.88
C ILE A 238 28.33 8.44 34.35
N LYS A 239 29.41 7.98 35.00
CA LYS A 239 29.64 8.23 36.43
C LYS A 239 29.70 9.73 36.71
N THR A 240 28.69 10.23 37.41
CA THR A 240 28.50 11.64 37.75
C THR A 240 28.61 11.84 39.26
N ILE A 241 29.34 12.88 39.69
CA ILE A 241 29.60 13.21 41.10
C ILE A 241 29.26 14.69 41.32
N SER A 242 28.53 14.99 42.39
CA SER A 242 28.29 16.38 42.81
C SER A 242 29.58 17.06 43.24
N ALA A 243 29.81 18.31 42.84
CA ALA A 243 30.97 19.08 43.29
C ALA A 243 30.99 19.24 44.82
N ARG A 244 29.83 19.32 45.47
CA ARG A 244 29.70 19.29 46.94
C ARG A 244 30.26 18.00 47.54
N ASP A 245 29.87 16.85 46.98
CA ASP A 245 30.29 15.54 47.49
C ASP A 245 31.79 15.34 47.24
N LEU A 246 32.32 15.82 46.11
CA LEU A 246 33.75 15.79 45.84
C LEU A 246 34.57 16.54 46.90
N LEU A 247 34.06 17.67 47.41
CA LEU A 247 34.76 18.47 48.42
C LEU A 247 34.70 17.85 49.82
N THR A 248 33.65 17.09 50.12
CA THR A 248 33.36 16.57 51.46
C THR A 248 33.69 15.08 51.65
N ASP A 249 33.65 14.28 50.59
CA ASP A 249 33.84 12.82 50.63
C ASP A 249 35.12 12.37 49.88
N GLU A 250 36.01 11.68 50.61
CA GLU A 250 37.22 11.10 50.04
C GLU A 250 36.97 9.89 49.14
N VAL A 251 35.84 9.17 49.30
CA VAL A 251 35.51 8.03 48.43
C VAL A 251 35.18 8.51 47.03
N SER A 252 34.40 9.58 46.92
CA SER A 252 34.10 10.27 45.65
C SER A 252 35.36 10.74 44.93
N SER A 253 36.39 11.18 45.67
CA SER A 253 37.69 11.57 45.10
C SER A 253 38.40 10.40 44.40
N LYS A 254 38.29 9.16 44.93
CA LYS A 254 38.96 7.98 44.33
C LYS A 254 38.38 7.60 42.97
N ILE A 255 37.13 7.97 42.67
CA ILE A 255 36.48 7.65 41.39
C ILE A 255 37.15 8.41 40.24
N LEU A 256 37.74 9.60 40.49
CA LEU A 256 38.31 10.46 39.45
C LEU A 256 39.70 10.03 38.97
N LYS A 257 40.36 9.11 39.69
CA LYS A 257 41.74 8.71 39.41
C LYS A 257 41.89 8.12 38.01
N ASP A 258 42.88 8.63 37.27
CA ASP A 258 43.24 8.23 35.89
C ASP A 258 42.15 8.45 34.83
N ARG A 259 41.07 9.18 35.17
CA ARG A 259 39.96 9.51 34.28
C ARG A 259 40.06 10.93 33.73
N LEU A 260 39.49 11.15 32.55
CA LEU A 260 39.19 12.50 32.07
C LEU A 260 37.93 12.99 32.79
N VAL A 261 38.00 14.17 33.39
CA VAL A 261 36.87 14.76 34.13
C VAL A 261 36.23 15.86 33.29
N VAL A 262 34.92 15.79 33.13
CA VAL A 262 34.12 16.87 32.53
C VAL A 262 33.42 17.61 33.67
N LEU A 263 33.77 18.87 33.88
CA LEU A 263 33.17 19.75 34.88
C LEU A 263 32.09 20.61 34.19
N GLY A 264 30.84 20.49 34.62
CA GLY A 264 29.73 21.27 34.07
C GLY A 264 28.64 21.54 35.09
N VAL A 265 27.51 22.08 34.62
CA VAL A 265 26.42 22.56 35.48
C VAL A 265 25.16 21.75 35.21
N THR A 266 24.49 21.29 36.25
CA THR A 266 23.22 20.52 36.16
C THR A 266 22.12 21.04 37.07
N ALA A 267 22.39 22.11 37.83
CA ALA A 267 21.40 22.80 38.66
C ALA A 267 20.13 23.18 37.87
N ILE A 268 18.97 23.17 38.52
CA ILE A 268 17.69 23.51 37.90
C ILE A 268 17.67 25.00 37.54
N GLY A 269 17.17 25.32 36.34
CA GLY A 269 17.06 26.70 35.85
C GLY A 269 18.35 27.27 35.25
N VAL A 270 19.43 26.49 35.18
CA VAL A 270 20.72 26.87 34.59
C VAL A 270 21.27 25.71 33.76
N GLY A 271 21.96 26.03 32.66
CA GLY A 271 22.56 25.04 31.76
C GLY A 271 21.62 24.60 30.65
N ASP A 272 22.18 23.93 29.65
CA ASP A 272 21.48 23.37 28.51
C ASP A 272 20.93 21.98 28.81
N ARG A 273 19.72 21.70 28.31
CA ARG A 273 19.07 20.38 28.43
C ARG A 273 18.53 19.94 27.09
N PHE A 274 18.68 18.66 26.83
CA PHE A 274 18.35 18.07 25.55
C PHE A 274 17.48 16.83 25.70
N THR A 275 16.59 16.65 24.74
CA THR A 275 15.82 15.42 24.60
C THR A 275 16.64 14.39 23.84
N THR A 276 16.75 13.20 24.40
CA THR A 276 17.48 12.05 23.85
C THR A 276 16.58 10.81 23.84
N PRO A 277 16.99 9.71 23.18
CA PRO A 277 16.18 8.50 23.13
C PRO A 277 15.85 7.89 24.50
N PHE A 278 16.72 8.08 25.49
CA PHE A 278 16.58 7.51 26.85
C PHE A 278 16.10 8.51 27.90
N ASP A 279 16.28 9.82 27.67
CA ASP A 279 15.96 10.86 28.66
C ASP A 279 15.53 12.17 27.97
N GLN A 280 14.45 12.78 28.43
CA GLN A 280 13.91 14.01 27.85
C GLN A 280 14.64 15.28 28.29
N ILE A 281 15.39 15.22 29.40
CA ILE A 281 16.00 16.39 30.05
C ILE A 281 17.49 16.18 30.37
N LEU A 282 18.19 15.46 29.48
CA LEU A 282 19.61 15.15 29.63
C LEU A 282 20.44 16.45 29.68
N PRO A 283 21.30 16.66 30.69
CA PRO A 283 22.18 17.82 30.75
C PRO A 283 23.20 17.86 29.59
N GLY A 284 23.52 19.04 29.07
CA GLY A 284 24.49 19.20 27.97
C GLY A 284 25.89 18.67 28.29
N VAL A 285 26.33 18.79 29.54
CA VAL A 285 27.60 18.20 30.01
C VAL A 285 27.65 16.68 29.80
N GLU A 286 26.52 15.97 29.92
CA GLU A 286 26.46 14.53 29.66
C GLU A 286 26.49 14.22 28.15
N VAL A 287 25.97 15.11 27.31
CA VAL A 287 26.10 15.00 25.84
C VAL A 287 27.58 15.11 25.44
N LEU A 288 28.30 16.07 26.00
CA LEU A 288 29.75 16.22 25.77
C LEU A 288 30.54 15.02 26.28
N ALA A 289 30.24 14.55 27.50
CA ALA A 289 30.88 13.37 28.07
C ALA A 289 30.58 12.10 27.27
N THR A 290 29.37 11.96 26.71
CA THR A 290 29.00 10.86 25.80
C THR A 290 29.87 10.89 24.54
N ALA A 291 30.02 12.07 23.93
CA ALA A 291 30.84 12.25 22.73
C ALA A 291 32.31 11.90 22.97
N ILE A 292 32.90 12.42 24.06
CA ILE A 292 34.28 12.09 24.45
C ILE A 292 34.41 10.57 24.68
N SER A 293 33.47 9.99 25.42
CA SER A 293 33.48 8.56 25.72
C SER A 293 33.40 7.71 24.45
N ASN A 294 32.52 8.07 23.50
CA ASN A 294 32.37 7.39 22.21
C ASN A 294 33.66 7.40 21.37
N ILE A 295 34.49 8.45 21.47
CA ILE A 295 35.79 8.49 20.80
C ILE A 295 36.82 7.60 21.52
N ILE A 296 36.84 7.65 22.86
CA ILE A 296 37.83 6.90 23.66
C ILE A 296 37.62 5.39 23.53
N ASP A 297 36.38 4.92 23.63
CA ASP A 297 36.05 3.49 23.55
C ASP A 297 35.79 2.99 22.13
N GLY A 298 35.67 3.90 21.15
CA GLY A 298 35.41 3.56 19.74
C GLY A 298 33.95 3.17 19.45
N SER A 299 33.00 3.54 20.32
CA SER A 299 31.58 3.22 20.17
C SER A 299 30.76 4.22 19.35
N ALA A 300 31.38 5.33 18.90
CA ALA A 300 30.73 6.34 18.05
C ALA A 300 30.06 5.72 16.81
N LEU A 301 28.92 6.27 16.41
CA LEU A 301 28.24 5.82 15.20
C LEU A 301 29.01 6.26 13.95
N ILE A 302 29.20 5.35 13.01
CA ILE A 302 29.88 5.59 11.75
C ILE A 302 28.84 5.87 10.67
N ARG A 303 28.88 7.09 10.11
CA ARG A 303 28.00 7.55 9.02
C ARG A 303 28.78 8.35 7.97
N ASP A 304 29.89 7.82 7.50
CA ASP A 304 30.73 8.47 6.49
C ASP A 304 30.12 8.44 5.07
N ARG A 305 30.88 8.95 4.10
CA ARG A 305 30.50 8.95 2.67
C ARG A 305 30.31 7.55 2.08
N THR A 306 31.06 6.57 2.53
CA THR A 306 30.92 5.17 2.08
C THR A 306 29.60 4.60 2.55
N ILE A 307 29.25 4.80 3.82
CA ILE A 307 27.96 4.39 4.39
C ILE A 307 26.79 5.04 3.62
N ARG A 308 26.85 6.34 3.34
CA ARG A 308 25.83 7.03 2.54
C ARG A 308 25.74 6.50 1.10
N ARG A 309 26.85 6.07 0.50
CA ARG A 309 26.84 5.39 -0.82
C ARG A 309 26.17 4.03 -0.74
N ILE A 310 26.45 3.24 0.29
CA ILE A 310 25.79 1.94 0.52
C ILE A 310 24.28 2.13 0.65
N ASP A 311 23.82 3.11 1.44
CA ASP A 311 22.40 3.45 1.55
C ASP A 311 21.77 3.78 0.19
N ALA A 312 22.43 4.63 -0.61
CA ALA A 312 21.95 5.04 -1.91
C ALA A 312 21.92 3.88 -2.92
N THR A 313 22.94 3.01 -2.90
CA THR A 313 22.98 1.80 -3.72
C THR A 313 21.88 0.82 -3.30
N ALA A 314 21.66 0.60 -2.00
CA ALA A 314 20.59 -0.25 -1.51
C ALA A 314 19.21 0.29 -1.92
N ALA A 315 18.99 1.59 -1.78
CA ALA A 315 17.75 2.25 -2.21
C ALA A 315 17.48 2.04 -3.70
N LEU A 316 18.50 2.19 -4.55
CA LEU A 316 18.38 1.94 -5.98
C LEU A 316 18.10 0.47 -6.28
N VAL A 317 18.88 -0.45 -5.71
CA VAL A 317 18.73 -1.90 -5.94
C VAL A 317 17.35 -2.40 -5.48
N ILE A 318 16.88 -1.99 -4.31
CA ILE A 318 15.56 -2.37 -3.78
C ILE A 318 14.45 -1.80 -4.66
N THR A 319 14.58 -0.55 -5.12
CA THR A 319 13.60 0.07 -6.03
C THR A 319 13.52 -0.69 -7.35
N LEU A 320 14.65 -0.94 -8.01
CA LEU A 320 14.68 -1.64 -9.30
C LEU A 320 14.23 -3.10 -9.16
N SER A 321 14.64 -3.79 -8.09
CA SER A 321 14.23 -5.17 -7.82
C SER A 321 12.74 -5.26 -7.50
N GLY A 322 12.19 -4.29 -6.76
CA GLY A 322 10.75 -4.20 -6.50
C GLY A 322 9.96 -3.91 -7.78
N VAL A 323 10.43 -2.97 -8.62
CA VAL A 323 9.82 -2.69 -9.94
C VAL A 323 9.88 -3.93 -10.82
N ALA A 324 10.99 -4.68 -10.83
CA ALA A 324 11.12 -5.94 -11.54
C ALA A 324 10.11 -6.98 -11.02
N ALA A 325 10.06 -7.20 -9.71
CA ALA A 325 9.16 -8.15 -9.08
C ALA A 325 7.69 -7.84 -9.43
N LEU A 326 7.26 -6.58 -9.28
CA LEU A 326 5.91 -6.16 -9.67
C LEU A 326 5.70 -6.17 -11.19
N SER A 327 6.74 -6.13 -12.01
CA SER A 327 6.60 -6.17 -13.47
C SER A 327 6.50 -7.59 -14.03
N PHE A 328 7.17 -8.57 -13.41
CA PHE A 328 7.24 -9.95 -13.89
C PHE A 328 6.37 -10.95 -13.10
N LEU A 329 6.08 -10.68 -11.83
CA LEU A 329 5.29 -11.58 -10.98
C LEU A 329 3.82 -11.13 -10.88
N PRO A 330 2.91 -12.01 -10.43
CA PRO A 330 1.57 -11.59 -10.01
C PRO A 330 1.65 -10.51 -8.92
N LEU A 331 0.70 -9.58 -8.89
CA LEU A 331 0.75 -8.40 -8.01
C LEU A 331 0.94 -8.77 -6.53
N ALA A 332 0.27 -9.83 -6.06
CA ALA A 332 0.42 -10.33 -4.69
C ALA A 332 1.85 -10.84 -4.42
N ALA A 333 2.39 -11.69 -5.30
CA ALA A 333 3.75 -12.22 -5.16
C ALA A 333 4.82 -11.12 -5.28
N GLY A 334 4.66 -10.19 -6.24
CA GLY A 334 5.54 -9.03 -6.39
C GLY A 334 5.55 -8.14 -5.14
N SER A 335 4.38 -7.89 -4.55
CA SER A 335 4.25 -7.13 -3.30
C SER A 335 4.94 -7.82 -2.11
N ILE A 336 4.84 -9.14 -2.02
CA ILE A 336 5.52 -9.93 -0.99
C ILE A 336 7.04 -9.82 -1.14
N VAL A 337 7.57 -9.97 -2.36
CA VAL A 337 9.01 -9.81 -2.64
C VAL A 337 9.48 -8.40 -2.28
N PHE A 338 8.72 -7.37 -2.66
CA PHE A 338 9.02 -5.98 -2.29
C PHE A 338 9.08 -5.75 -0.78
N MET A 339 8.13 -6.31 -0.03
CA MET A 339 8.11 -6.23 1.43
C MET A 339 9.31 -6.97 2.04
N ALA A 340 9.62 -8.16 1.53
CA ALA A 340 10.76 -8.96 1.98
C ALA A 340 12.10 -8.24 1.75
N LEU A 341 12.26 -7.55 0.62
CA LEU A 341 13.46 -6.76 0.33
C LEU A 341 13.66 -5.61 1.33
N ASN A 342 12.60 -4.86 1.65
CA ASN A 342 12.66 -3.78 2.65
C ASN A 342 12.89 -4.32 4.06
N LEU A 343 12.21 -5.41 4.43
CA LEU A 343 12.40 -6.06 5.73
C LEU A 343 13.83 -6.60 5.89
N GLY A 344 14.37 -7.21 4.82
CA GLY A 344 15.77 -7.65 4.77
C GLY A 344 16.74 -6.49 4.94
N TRP A 345 16.51 -5.35 4.28
CA TRP A 345 17.32 -4.16 4.50
C TRP A 345 17.23 -3.63 5.93
N PHE A 346 16.03 -3.58 6.50
CA PHE A 346 15.85 -3.14 7.89
C PHE A 346 16.61 -4.04 8.86
N PHE A 347 16.59 -5.35 8.62
CA PHE A 347 17.37 -6.32 9.39
C PHE A 347 18.89 -6.10 9.23
N VAL A 348 19.37 -5.87 8.02
CA VAL A 348 20.78 -5.52 7.75
C VAL A 348 21.16 -4.22 8.47
N ALA A 349 20.31 -3.20 8.43
CA ALA A 349 20.54 -1.93 9.12
C ALA A 349 20.60 -2.11 10.64
N LEU A 350 19.76 -2.97 11.20
CA LEU A 350 19.78 -3.29 12.63
C LEU A 350 21.04 -4.05 13.03
N LEU A 351 21.46 -5.06 12.26
CA LEU A 351 22.71 -5.79 12.50
C LEU A 351 23.94 -4.90 12.33
N ALA A 352 23.96 -4.00 11.34
CA ALA A 352 25.05 -3.06 11.16
C ALA A 352 25.13 -2.08 12.35
N PHE A 353 23.98 -1.70 12.92
CA PHE A 353 23.89 -0.80 14.06
C PHE A 353 24.49 -1.37 15.34
N THR A 354 24.39 -2.69 15.59
CA THR A 354 25.06 -3.32 16.75
C THR A 354 26.58 -3.27 16.65
N HIS A 355 27.13 -3.07 15.44
CA HIS A 355 28.54 -2.83 15.15
C HIS A 355 28.87 -1.34 14.95
N SER A 356 28.03 -0.43 15.45
CA SER A 356 28.17 1.03 15.36
C SER A 356 28.07 1.62 13.94
N TYR A 357 27.55 0.89 12.95
CA TYR A 357 27.28 1.47 11.63
C TYR A 357 25.86 2.01 11.53
N TRP A 358 25.71 3.27 11.12
CA TRP A 358 24.41 3.89 10.97
C TRP A 358 23.97 3.89 9.49
N LEU A 359 23.36 2.78 9.06
CA LEU A 359 22.67 2.65 7.77
C LEU A 359 21.28 3.32 7.79
N SER A 360 20.92 4.02 6.72
CA SER A 360 19.61 4.65 6.56
C SER A 360 18.52 3.61 6.36
N GLY A 361 17.56 3.54 7.29
CA GLY A 361 16.36 2.72 7.12
C GLY A 361 15.29 3.42 6.28
N ALA A 362 15.24 4.76 6.35
CA ALA A 362 14.21 5.55 5.69
C ALA A 362 14.42 5.65 4.18
N LEU A 363 15.66 5.77 3.72
CA LEU A 363 15.96 6.08 2.32
C LEU A 363 15.40 5.02 1.34
N PRO A 364 15.63 3.70 1.53
CA PRO A 364 15.10 2.71 0.58
C PRO A 364 13.57 2.65 0.54
N ILE A 365 12.90 2.86 1.67
CA ILE A 365 11.44 2.89 1.74
C ILE A 365 10.90 4.08 0.94
N VAL A 366 11.39 5.29 1.23
CA VAL A 366 10.93 6.52 0.55
C VAL A 366 11.30 6.52 -0.94
N ALA A 367 12.47 5.99 -1.30
CA ALA A 367 12.90 5.91 -2.69
C ALA A 367 12.08 4.91 -3.51
N SER A 368 11.70 3.78 -2.91
CA SER A 368 11.01 2.71 -3.64
C SER A 368 9.50 2.90 -3.71
N LEU A 369 8.86 3.53 -2.71
CA LEU A 369 7.40 3.64 -2.64
C LEU A 369 6.75 4.30 -3.87
N PRO A 370 7.17 5.48 -4.37
CA PRO A 370 6.48 6.13 -5.48
C PRO A 370 6.56 5.34 -6.81
N PRO A 371 7.72 4.81 -7.24
CA PRO A 371 7.79 3.94 -8.41
C PRO A 371 6.93 2.67 -8.27
N ILE A 372 6.95 2.04 -7.09
CA ILE A 372 6.19 0.82 -6.80
C ILE A 372 4.68 1.09 -6.86
N ALA A 373 4.22 2.17 -6.24
CA ALA A 373 2.83 2.60 -6.29
C ALA A 373 2.38 2.92 -7.72
N GLY A 374 3.22 3.59 -8.51
CA GLY A 374 2.94 3.90 -9.91
C GLY A 374 2.78 2.63 -10.76
N VAL A 375 3.64 1.63 -10.58
CA VAL A 375 3.57 0.34 -11.28
C VAL A 375 2.33 -0.44 -10.86
N ALA A 376 2.03 -0.53 -9.56
CA ALA A 376 0.85 -1.21 -9.05
C ALA A 376 -0.44 -0.58 -9.57
N PHE A 377 -0.52 0.76 -9.57
CA PHE A 377 -1.65 1.51 -10.08
C PHE A 377 -1.85 1.28 -11.59
N LEU A 378 -0.78 1.36 -12.37
CA LEU A 378 -0.83 1.12 -13.81
C LEU A 378 -1.33 -0.29 -14.14
N ARG A 379 -0.84 -1.31 -13.43
CA ARG A 379 -1.34 -2.68 -13.56
C ARG A 379 -2.82 -2.78 -13.27
N GLN A 380 -3.26 -2.21 -12.15
CA GLN A 380 -4.65 -2.26 -11.74
C GLN A 380 -5.58 -1.63 -12.80
N ILE A 381 -5.15 -0.56 -13.47
CA ILE A 381 -5.90 0.05 -14.58
C ILE A 381 -5.95 -0.89 -15.79
N LEU A 382 -4.80 -1.43 -16.20
CA LEU A 382 -4.72 -2.31 -17.38
C LEU A 382 -5.56 -3.59 -17.19
N GLU A 383 -5.43 -4.24 -16.03
CA GLU A 383 -6.20 -5.44 -15.68
C GLU A 383 -7.71 -5.15 -15.64
N ARG A 384 -8.12 -4.01 -15.05
CA ARG A 384 -9.54 -3.60 -15.04
C ARG A 384 -10.10 -3.37 -16.44
N ASN A 385 -9.32 -2.78 -17.34
CA ASN A 385 -9.76 -2.54 -18.71
C ASN A 385 -9.92 -3.85 -19.48
N GLU A 386 -9.00 -4.79 -19.32
CA GLU A 386 -9.08 -6.12 -19.96
C GLU A 386 -10.31 -6.89 -19.46
N ILE A 387 -10.56 -6.91 -18.14
CA ILE A 387 -11.75 -7.52 -17.55
C ILE A 387 -13.04 -6.89 -18.10
N ARG A 388 -13.09 -5.55 -18.21
CA ARG A 388 -14.25 -4.84 -18.77
C ARG A 388 -14.47 -5.17 -20.25
N HIS A 389 -13.41 -5.22 -21.05
CA HIS A 389 -13.51 -5.58 -22.46
C HIS A 389 -14.02 -7.01 -22.64
N LEU A 390 -13.50 -7.96 -21.86
CA LEU A 390 -13.97 -9.35 -21.88
C LEU A 390 -15.43 -9.47 -21.42
N ALA A 391 -15.82 -8.74 -20.37
CA ALA A 391 -17.20 -8.71 -19.89
C ALA A 391 -18.16 -8.13 -20.95
N ALA A 392 -17.78 -7.03 -21.60
CA ALA A 392 -18.56 -6.42 -22.68
C ALA A 392 -18.67 -7.35 -23.90
N ALA A 393 -17.58 -8.02 -24.29
CA ALA A 393 -17.60 -8.99 -25.38
C ALA A 393 -18.52 -10.19 -25.08
N ARG A 394 -18.48 -10.72 -23.85
CA ARG A 394 -19.40 -11.77 -23.39
C ARG A 394 -20.86 -11.31 -23.41
N ALA A 395 -21.13 -10.09 -22.92
CA ALA A 395 -22.48 -9.54 -22.92
C ALA A 395 -23.04 -9.34 -24.33
N ALA A 396 -22.20 -8.91 -25.28
CA ALA A 396 -22.59 -8.79 -26.69
C ALA A 396 -22.89 -10.16 -27.34
N LEU A 397 -22.09 -11.18 -27.04
CA LEU A 397 -22.34 -12.55 -27.52
C LEU A 397 -23.62 -13.16 -26.92
N GLY A 398 -23.95 -12.83 -25.67
CA GLY A 398 -25.19 -13.25 -25.00
C GLY A 398 -26.48 -12.68 -25.60
N GLN A 399 -26.41 -11.77 -26.58
CA GLN A 399 -27.59 -11.26 -27.29
C GLN A 399 -28.00 -12.13 -28.49
N PHE A 400 -27.13 -13.03 -28.94
CA PHE A 400 -27.38 -13.90 -30.11
C PHE A 400 -27.88 -15.30 -29.72
N GLN A 401 -27.90 -15.63 -28.44
CA GLN A 401 -28.49 -16.85 -27.90
C GLN A 401 -29.29 -16.51 -26.64
N ALA A 402 -30.35 -17.27 -26.37
CA ALA A 402 -31.14 -17.09 -25.15
C ALA A 402 -30.23 -17.13 -23.90
N SER A 403 -30.44 -16.19 -22.98
CA SER A 403 -29.60 -15.99 -21.79
C SER A 403 -29.37 -17.28 -20.99
N ILE A 404 -30.40 -18.15 -20.91
CA ILE A 404 -30.33 -19.42 -20.20
C ILE A 404 -29.39 -20.44 -20.86
N ILE A 405 -29.34 -20.49 -22.19
CA ILE A 405 -28.42 -21.34 -22.95
C ILE A 405 -26.98 -20.85 -22.78
N ALA A 406 -26.76 -19.54 -22.90
CA ALA A 406 -25.44 -18.95 -22.73
C ALA A 406 -24.88 -19.18 -21.32
N LYS A 407 -25.74 -19.08 -20.30
CA LYS A 407 -25.38 -19.39 -18.91
C LYS A 407 -25.02 -20.87 -18.74
N ARG A 408 -25.86 -21.79 -19.23
CA ARG A 408 -25.61 -23.23 -19.18
C ARG A 408 -24.31 -23.62 -19.88
N LEU A 409 -24.04 -23.04 -21.05
CA LEU A 409 -22.81 -23.27 -21.79
C LEU A 409 -21.56 -22.70 -21.11
N GLY A 410 -21.72 -21.61 -20.35
CA GLY A 410 -20.64 -21.03 -19.54
C GLY A 410 -20.29 -21.86 -18.31
N GLU A 411 -21.26 -22.58 -17.75
CA GLU A 411 -21.08 -23.52 -16.63
C GLU A 411 -20.57 -24.89 -17.12
N ASP A 412 -21.12 -25.40 -18.23
CA ASP A 412 -20.74 -26.66 -18.87
C ASP A 412 -20.52 -26.47 -20.39
N PRO A 413 -19.26 -26.34 -20.83
CA PRO A 413 -18.93 -26.20 -22.25
C PRO A 413 -19.33 -27.40 -23.12
N VAL A 414 -19.55 -28.58 -22.54
CA VAL A 414 -19.85 -29.85 -23.22
C VAL A 414 -21.37 -30.08 -23.36
N PHE A 415 -22.20 -29.26 -22.69
CA PHE A 415 -23.67 -29.37 -22.66
C PHE A 415 -24.32 -29.62 -24.03
N LEU A 416 -25.06 -30.72 -24.20
CA LEU A 416 -25.73 -31.14 -25.47
C LEU A 416 -24.80 -31.45 -26.66
N LEU A 417 -23.50 -31.66 -26.45
CA LEU A 417 -22.64 -32.29 -27.48
C LEU A 417 -23.10 -33.72 -27.79
N GLU A 418 -23.52 -34.46 -26.76
CA GLU A 418 -24.25 -35.71 -26.92
C GLU A 418 -25.76 -35.44 -26.88
N PRO A 419 -26.57 -36.09 -27.74
CA PRO A 419 -28.01 -35.92 -27.72
C PRO A 419 -28.63 -36.36 -26.38
N GLN A 420 -29.54 -35.55 -25.84
CA GLN A 420 -30.28 -35.85 -24.62
C GLN A 420 -31.77 -36.00 -24.93
N GLU A 421 -32.35 -37.13 -24.53
CA GLU A 421 -33.79 -37.39 -24.60
C GLU A 421 -34.48 -36.84 -23.36
N GLN A 422 -35.48 -35.99 -23.56
CA GLN A 422 -36.32 -35.52 -22.47
C GLN A 422 -37.75 -35.23 -22.92
N SER A 423 -38.68 -35.26 -21.97
CA SER A 423 -40.06 -34.86 -22.21
C SER A 423 -40.15 -33.34 -22.27
N ALA A 424 -40.70 -32.81 -23.36
CA ALA A 424 -40.92 -31.38 -23.55
C ALA A 424 -42.30 -31.11 -24.16
N ALA A 425 -42.81 -29.91 -23.92
CA ALA A 425 -43.95 -29.39 -24.66
C ALA A 425 -43.46 -28.36 -25.69
N ILE A 426 -43.85 -28.55 -26.95
CA ILE A 426 -43.44 -27.72 -28.07
C ILE A 426 -44.65 -26.95 -28.57
N LEU A 427 -44.49 -25.63 -28.67
CA LEU A 427 -45.45 -24.70 -29.25
C LEU A 427 -44.89 -24.12 -30.55
N PHE A 428 -45.70 -24.13 -31.59
CA PHE A 428 -45.47 -23.32 -32.78
C PHE A 428 -46.51 -22.20 -32.83
N VAL A 429 -46.03 -20.98 -33.02
CA VAL A 429 -46.84 -19.76 -33.08
C VAL A 429 -46.64 -19.11 -34.45
N ASP A 430 -47.72 -18.69 -35.11
CA ASP A 430 -47.69 -18.03 -36.43
C ASP A 430 -48.67 -16.86 -36.46
N LEU A 431 -48.26 -15.74 -37.06
CA LEU A 431 -49.10 -14.54 -37.17
C LEU A 431 -49.91 -14.55 -38.45
N VAL A 432 -51.23 -14.44 -38.34
CA VAL A 432 -52.12 -14.63 -39.49
C VAL A 432 -52.06 -13.45 -40.44
N GLY A 433 -51.77 -13.73 -41.71
CA GLY A 433 -51.77 -12.72 -42.77
C GLY A 433 -50.56 -11.78 -42.76
N PHE A 434 -49.52 -12.09 -41.98
CA PHE A 434 -48.30 -11.29 -41.91
C PHE A 434 -47.64 -11.11 -43.28
N THR A 435 -47.58 -12.16 -44.11
CA THR A 435 -47.00 -12.08 -45.46
C THR A 435 -47.69 -10.98 -46.28
N GLY A 436 -49.02 -10.97 -46.34
CA GLY A 436 -49.77 -9.93 -47.07
C GLY A 436 -49.70 -8.55 -46.42
N LEU A 437 -49.56 -8.49 -45.09
CA LEU A 437 -49.37 -7.24 -44.36
C LEU A 437 -47.97 -6.63 -44.63
N SER A 438 -46.94 -7.48 -44.73
CA SER A 438 -45.56 -7.07 -44.96
C SER A 438 -45.34 -6.46 -46.36
N GLU A 439 -46.04 -6.96 -47.37
CA GLU A 439 -46.04 -6.41 -48.73
C GLU A 439 -46.63 -4.99 -48.79
N ARG A 440 -47.62 -4.70 -47.93
CA ARG A 440 -48.29 -3.40 -47.87
C ARG A 440 -47.57 -2.36 -47.01
N LEU A 441 -46.90 -2.78 -45.93
CA LEU A 441 -46.30 -1.87 -44.93
C LEU A 441 -44.86 -1.42 -45.27
N GLY A 442 -44.20 -2.07 -46.24
CA GLY A 442 -42.82 -1.77 -46.63
C GLY A 442 -41.78 -2.27 -45.62
N ALA A 443 -40.55 -2.53 -46.10
CA ALA A 443 -39.53 -3.31 -45.36
C ALA A 443 -39.19 -2.79 -43.95
N ARG A 444 -39.21 -1.46 -43.74
CA ARG A 444 -38.85 -0.86 -42.43
C ARG A 444 -39.94 -1.07 -41.38
N HIS A 445 -41.21 -0.87 -41.75
CA HIS A 445 -42.33 -1.08 -40.83
C HIS A 445 -42.59 -2.56 -40.61
N ALA A 446 -42.47 -3.40 -41.64
CA ALA A 446 -42.56 -4.86 -41.51
C ALA A 446 -41.52 -5.40 -40.50
N ARG A 447 -40.27 -4.94 -40.57
CA ARG A 447 -39.23 -5.31 -39.59
C ARG A 447 -39.55 -4.84 -38.18
N ASN A 448 -40.06 -3.62 -38.01
CA ASN A 448 -40.41 -3.09 -36.68
C ASN A 448 -41.61 -3.87 -36.08
N LEU A 449 -42.61 -4.19 -36.90
CA LEU A 449 -43.75 -5.01 -36.51
C LEU A 449 -43.29 -6.41 -36.07
N LEU A 450 -42.39 -7.03 -36.84
CA LEU A 450 -41.81 -8.32 -36.50
C LEU A 450 -41.03 -8.28 -35.18
N LYS A 451 -40.23 -7.22 -34.97
CA LYS A 451 -39.51 -7.02 -33.71
C LYS A 451 -40.45 -6.90 -32.52
N SER A 452 -41.55 -6.15 -32.64
CA SER A 452 -42.55 -6.00 -31.57
C SER A 452 -43.26 -7.32 -31.28
N PHE A 453 -43.65 -8.06 -32.32
CA PHE A 453 -44.22 -9.41 -32.18
C PHE A 453 -43.24 -10.36 -31.47
N HIS A 454 -41.98 -10.43 -31.91
CA HIS A 454 -40.95 -11.25 -31.27
C HIS A 454 -40.75 -10.86 -29.79
N THR A 455 -40.82 -9.57 -29.46
CA THR A 455 -40.70 -9.08 -28.07
C THR A 455 -41.84 -9.62 -27.20
N ILE A 456 -43.10 -9.52 -27.66
CA ILE A 456 -44.27 -10.04 -26.93
C ILE A 456 -44.15 -11.56 -26.73
N VAL A 457 -43.73 -12.28 -27.77
CA VAL A 457 -43.58 -13.73 -27.69
C VAL A 457 -42.52 -14.13 -26.68
N VAL A 458 -41.36 -13.46 -26.67
CA VAL A 458 -40.31 -13.72 -25.67
C VAL A 458 -40.82 -13.42 -24.26
N ASP A 459 -41.43 -12.24 -24.03
CA ASP A 459 -41.87 -11.82 -22.70
C ASP A 459 -42.91 -12.79 -22.10
N GLU A 460 -43.91 -13.21 -22.88
CA GLU A 460 -44.94 -14.16 -22.41
C GLU A 460 -44.38 -15.58 -22.25
N THR A 461 -43.43 -15.97 -23.10
CA THR A 461 -42.74 -17.26 -22.99
C THR A 461 -41.90 -17.35 -21.72
N GLU A 462 -41.08 -16.32 -21.44
CA GLU A 462 -40.23 -16.28 -20.26
C GLU A 462 -41.05 -16.22 -18.96
N ARG A 463 -42.19 -15.51 -18.95
CA ARG A 463 -43.13 -15.50 -17.81
C ARG A 463 -43.64 -16.88 -17.42
N GLN A 464 -43.72 -17.80 -18.38
CA GLN A 464 -44.16 -19.18 -18.17
C GLN A 464 -42.99 -20.17 -18.10
N ASN A 465 -41.75 -19.70 -17.88
CA ASN A 465 -40.55 -20.54 -17.86
C ASN A 465 -40.37 -21.37 -19.15
N GLY A 466 -40.79 -20.83 -20.28
CA GLY A 466 -40.51 -21.39 -21.60
C GLY A 466 -39.24 -20.81 -22.20
N LEU A 467 -38.78 -21.43 -23.28
CA LEU A 467 -37.63 -21.00 -24.06
C LEU A 467 -38.02 -20.84 -25.53
N VAL A 468 -37.78 -19.66 -26.10
CA VAL A 468 -37.85 -19.50 -27.56
C VAL A 468 -36.65 -20.19 -28.19
N MET A 469 -36.92 -21.23 -28.98
CA MET A 469 -35.90 -22.07 -29.61
C MET A 469 -35.42 -21.48 -30.92
N ASP A 470 -36.35 -21.01 -31.76
CA ASP A 470 -36.02 -20.44 -33.07
C ASP A 470 -37.10 -19.46 -33.56
N PHE A 471 -36.67 -18.49 -34.37
CA PHE A 471 -37.53 -17.54 -35.08
C PHE A 471 -37.50 -17.83 -36.58
N MET A 472 -38.64 -18.22 -37.13
CA MET A 472 -38.81 -18.60 -38.53
C MET A 472 -39.57 -17.51 -39.30
N GLY A 473 -39.07 -16.27 -39.25
CA GLY A 473 -39.81 -15.12 -39.78
C GLY A 473 -40.95 -14.72 -38.86
N ASP A 474 -42.19 -14.87 -39.32
CA ASP A 474 -43.46 -14.70 -38.58
C ASP A 474 -43.84 -15.90 -37.72
N GLY A 475 -43.14 -17.03 -37.90
CA GLY A 475 -43.26 -18.20 -37.05
C GLY A 475 -42.30 -18.16 -35.85
N VAL A 476 -42.73 -18.68 -34.70
CA VAL A 476 -41.89 -18.88 -33.52
C VAL A 476 -42.02 -20.30 -33.01
N MET A 477 -40.90 -20.95 -32.71
CA MET A 477 -40.85 -22.24 -32.02
C MET A 477 -40.48 -22.02 -30.55
N ILE A 478 -41.32 -22.51 -29.65
CA ILE A 478 -41.16 -22.39 -28.21
C ILE A 478 -41.11 -23.78 -27.59
N GLY A 479 -40.16 -24.00 -26.68
CA GLY A 479 -40.01 -25.23 -25.92
C GLY A 479 -40.20 -25.00 -24.43
N PHE A 480 -40.96 -25.88 -23.78
CA PHE A 480 -41.13 -25.91 -22.32
C PHE A 480 -40.55 -27.21 -21.77
N GLY A 481 -39.86 -27.12 -20.62
CA GLY A 481 -39.03 -28.21 -20.11
C GLY A 481 -37.70 -28.34 -20.86
N ILE A 482 -37.18 -27.23 -21.40
CA ILE A 482 -35.92 -27.10 -22.13
C ILE A 482 -35.25 -25.78 -21.66
N PRO A 483 -33.92 -25.73 -21.40
CA PRO A 483 -32.98 -26.85 -21.44
C PRO A 483 -33.18 -27.85 -20.31
N ASP A 484 -33.71 -27.40 -19.18
CA ASP A 484 -33.88 -28.21 -17.98
C ASP A 484 -35.28 -28.85 -17.93
N PRO A 485 -35.40 -30.15 -17.61
CA PRO A 485 -36.69 -30.81 -17.45
C PRO A 485 -37.55 -30.13 -16.39
N SER A 486 -38.86 -30.05 -16.64
CA SER A 486 -39.84 -29.50 -15.70
C SER A 486 -41.13 -30.30 -15.72
N GLU A 487 -41.62 -30.68 -14.55
CA GLU A 487 -42.92 -31.35 -14.38
C GLU A 487 -44.08 -30.43 -14.79
N GLN A 488 -43.88 -29.11 -14.70
CA GLN A 488 -44.88 -28.10 -15.05
C GLN A 488 -44.83 -27.71 -16.53
N ALA A 489 -43.95 -28.32 -17.33
CA ALA A 489 -43.75 -27.97 -18.74
C ALA A 489 -45.05 -27.98 -19.56
N ALA A 490 -45.90 -28.99 -19.37
CA ALA A 490 -47.18 -29.09 -20.07
C ALA A 490 -48.19 -28.02 -19.62
N SER A 491 -48.29 -27.75 -18.32
CA SER A 491 -49.18 -26.71 -17.78
C SER A 491 -48.75 -25.32 -18.24
N ASN A 492 -47.45 -25.01 -18.13
CA ASN A 492 -46.85 -23.76 -18.58
C ASN A 492 -47.05 -23.54 -20.09
N ALA A 493 -46.89 -24.58 -20.89
CA ALA A 493 -47.12 -24.55 -22.33
C ALA A 493 -48.56 -24.19 -22.68
N VAL A 494 -49.54 -24.78 -21.98
CA VAL A 494 -50.95 -24.46 -22.16
C VAL A 494 -51.25 -23.02 -21.74
N SER A 495 -50.79 -22.59 -20.55
CA SER A 495 -50.96 -21.21 -20.08
C SER A 495 -50.32 -20.19 -21.02
N ALA A 496 -49.13 -20.48 -21.55
CA ALA A 496 -48.45 -19.64 -22.53
C ALA A 496 -49.23 -19.54 -23.84
N ALA A 497 -49.80 -20.65 -24.34
CA ALA A 497 -50.61 -20.64 -25.56
C ALA A 497 -51.79 -19.65 -25.46
N PHE A 498 -52.54 -19.70 -24.37
CA PHE A 498 -53.67 -18.79 -24.14
C PHE A 498 -53.22 -17.34 -23.91
N ARG A 499 -52.18 -17.12 -23.11
CA ARG A 499 -51.64 -15.76 -22.87
C ARG A 499 -51.09 -15.11 -24.13
N LEU A 500 -50.36 -15.86 -24.95
CA LEU A 500 -49.83 -15.40 -26.24
C LEU A 500 -50.96 -14.99 -27.17
N LYS A 501 -52.05 -15.77 -27.21
CA LYS A 501 -53.26 -15.38 -27.97
C LYS A 501 -53.77 -14.02 -27.54
N THR A 502 -54.07 -13.85 -26.24
CA THR A 502 -54.63 -12.60 -25.72
C THR A 502 -53.67 -11.42 -25.91
N ALA A 503 -52.39 -11.59 -25.57
CA ALA A 503 -51.40 -10.51 -25.66
C ALA A 503 -51.17 -10.03 -27.10
N VAL A 504 -51.16 -10.94 -28.08
CA VAL A 504 -51.01 -10.58 -29.50
C VAL A 504 -52.28 -9.92 -30.03
N GLU A 505 -53.46 -10.39 -29.63
CA GLU A 505 -54.75 -9.77 -29.97
C GLU A 505 -54.84 -8.33 -29.44
N ASP A 506 -54.52 -8.12 -28.16
CA ASP A 506 -54.52 -6.80 -27.52
C ASP A 506 -53.51 -5.84 -28.19
N TRP A 507 -52.32 -6.35 -28.52
CA TRP A 507 -51.29 -5.57 -29.20
C TRP A 507 -51.72 -5.13 -30.61
N LEU A 508 -52.31 -6.03 -31.41
CA LEU A 508 -52.77 -5.68 -32.76
C LEU A 508 -53.89 -4.64 -32.75
N VAL A 509 -54.79 -4.71 -31.76
CA VAL A 509 -55.81 -3.67 -31.52
C VAL A 509 -55.14 -2.34 -31.19
N SER A 510 -54.12 -2.34 -30.33
CA SER A 510 -53.40 -1.11 -29.95
C SER A 510 -52.66 -0.44 -31.12
N GLU A 511 -52.17 -1.23 -32.08
CA GLU A 511 -51.52 -0.76 -33.31
C GLU A 511 -52.52 -0.34 -34.42
N ARG A 512 -53.84 -0.40 -34.15
CA ARG A 512 -54.92 -0.05 -35.09
C ARG A 512 -54.88 -0.84 -36.40
N LEU A 513 -54.42 -2.09 -36.34
CA LEU A 513 -54.41 -2.99 -37.49
C LEU A 513 -55.76 -3.72 -37.54
N ASP A 514 -56.45 -3.62 -38.68
CA ASP A 514 -57.79 -4.20 -38.86
C ASP A 514 -57.67 -5.71 -39.15
N VAL A 515 -57.80 -6.54 -38.11
CA VAL A 515 -57.61 -7.99 -38.22
C VAL A 515 -58.95 -8.72 -38.06
N ASN A 516 -59.54 -9.13 -39.19
CA ASN A 516 -60.88 -9.73 -39.22
C ASN A 516 -60.92 -11.27 -39.05
N VAL A 517 -59.82 -11.92 -38.65
CA VAL A 517 -59.72 -13.38 -38.41
C VAL A 517 -58.62 -13.62 -37.35
N SER A 518 -58.70 -14.70 -36.55
CA SER A 518 -57.65 -15.21 -35.63
C SER A 518 -56.30 -14.49 -35.79
N ALA A 519 -55.94 -13.62 -34.85
CA ALA A 519 -54.74 -12.79 -34.95
C ALA A 519 -53.44 -13.61 -34.93
N VAL A 520 -53.46 -14.68 -34.15
CA VAL A 520 -52.35 -15.62 -34.00
C VAL A 520 -52.89 -17.04 -34.03
N ARG A 521 -52.08 -17.95 -34.57
CA ARG A 521 -52.32 -19.38 -34.57
C ARG A 521 -51.29 -20.06 -33.70
N VAL A 522 -51.74 -20.96 -32.84
CA VAL A 522 -50.87 -21.74 -31.96
C VAL A 522 -51.18 -23.23 -32.15
N GLY A 523 -50.15 -24.01 -32.47
CA GLY A 523 -50.18 -25.47 -32.48
C GLY A 523 -49.27 -26.01 -31.38
N ALA A 524 -49.80 -26.83 -30.47
CA ALA A 524 -49.02 -27.32 -29.33
C ALA A 524 -49.19 -28.81 -29.06
N HIS A 525 -48.07 -29.46 -28.74
CA HIS A 525 -48.01 -30.88 -28.41
C HIS A 525 -46.96 -31.15 -27.33
N CYS A 526 -47.10 -32.25 -26.59
CA CYS A 526 -46.07 -32.74 -25.66
C CYS A 526 -45.66 -34.17 -25.98
N GLY A 527 -44.39 -34.47 -25.77
CA GLY A 527 -43.84 -35.79 -25.99
C GLY A 527 -42.33 -35.81 -25.75
N GLN A 528 -41.69 -36.92 -26.11
CA GLN A 528 -40.24 -37.05 -26.04
C GLN A 528 -39.59 -36.25 -27.18
N VAL A 529 -38.57 -35.47 -26.84
CA VAL A 529 -37.71 -34.74 -27.78
C VAL A 529 -36.25 -35.07 -27.52
N VAL A 530 -35.46 -35.03 -28.58
CA VAL A 530 -34.01 -35.13 -28.53
C VAL A 530 -33.43 -33.74 -28.67
N LEU A 531 -32.79 -33.25 -27.61
CA LEU A 531 -32.01 -32.03 -27.62
C LEU A 531 -30.56 -32.32 -28.00
N SER A 532 -30.02 -31.58 -28.96
CA SER A 532 -28.62 -31.71 -29.37
C SER A 532 -28.08 -30.43 -29.97
N ARG A 533 -26.75 -30.30 -30.03
CA ARG A 533 -26.10 -29.30 -30.88
C ARG A 533 -26.03 -29.81 -32.31
N LEU A 534 -26.68 -29.11 -33.23
CA LEU A 534 -26.64 -29.38 -34.66
C LEU A 534 -25.83 -28.30 -35.39
N GLY A 535 -25.20 -28.66 -36.51
CA GLY A 535 -24.44 -27.75 -37.37
C GLY A 535 -22.94 -28.04 -37.45
N HIS A 536 -22.22 -27.18 -38.18
CA HIS A 536 -20.76 -27.30 -38.36
C HIS A 536 -20.04 -26.84 -37.08
N GLN A 537 -18.80 -27.29 -36.84
CA GLN A 537 -18.01 -26.96 -35.64
C GLN A 537 -17.89 -25.45 -35.29
N ASN A 538 -18.04 -24.57 -36.29
CA ASN A 538 -17.91 -23.12 -36.13
C ASN A 538 -19.27 -22.39 -36.11
N HIS A 539 -20.36 -23.12 -36.37
CA HIS A 539 -21.74 -22.62 -36.38
C HIS A 539 -22.65 -23.74 -35.87
N GLN A 540 -22.74 -23.86 -34.55
CA GLN A 540 -23.61 -24.80 -33.87
C GLN A 540 -24.84 -24.09 -33.32
N GLN A 541 -25.99 -24.74 -33.40
CA GLN A 541 -27.26 -24.30 -32.83
C GLN A 541 -27.83 -25.42 -31.97
N ILE A 542 -28.47 -25.05 -30.85
CA ILE A 542 -29.19 -26.03 -30.03
C ILE A 542 -30.54 -26.26 -30.68
N ALA A 543 -30.81 -27.51 -31.03
CA ALA A 543 -32.02 -27.90 -31.72
C ALA A 543 -32.76 -28.96 -30.90
N ALA A 544 -34.08 -28.85 -30.88
CA ALA A 544 -34.97 -29.92 -30.46
C ALA A 544 -35.45 -30.67 -31.71
N THR A 545 -35.29 -31.99 -31.71
CA THR A 545 -35.71 -32.87 -32.81
C THR A 545 -36.56 -34.02 -32.27
N GLY A 546 -37.38 -34.62 -33.13
CA GLY A 546 -38.23 -35.75 -32.77
C GLY A 546 -39.66 -35.61 -33.29
N ASP A 547 -40.45 -36.67 -33.09
CA ASP A 547 -41.85 -36.71 -33.53
C ASP A 547 -42.67 -35.58 -32.89
N CYS A 548 -42.40 -35.24 -31.63
CA CYS A 548 -43.13 -34.19 -30.92
C CYS A 548 -43.07 -32.82 -31.62
N VAL A 549 -41.90 -32.44 -32.14
CA VAL A 549 -41.70 -31.17 -32.86
C VAL A 549 -42.47 -31.19 -34.19
N ASN A 550 -42.42 -32.30 -34.91
CA ASN A 550 -43.15 -32.47 -36.17
C ASN A 550 -44.66 -32.41 -35.95
N VAL A 551 -45.18 -33.09 -34.93
CA VAL A 551 -46.61 -33.06 -34.58
C VAL A 551 -47.05 -31.65 -34.23
N ALA A 552 -46.31 -30.94 -33.36
CA ALA A 552 -46.65 -29.55 -33.00
C ALA A 552 -46.70 -28.62 -34.22
N SER A 553 -45.74 -28.72 -35.14
CA SER A 553 -45.74 -27.95 -36.40
C SER A 553 -46.94 -28.28 -37.28
N ARG A 554 -47.39 -29.55 -37.31
CA ARG A 554 -48.59 -29.94 -38.07
C ARG A 554 -49.89 -29.52 -37.40
N LEU A 555 -49.95 -29.43 -36.08
CA LEU A 555 -51.10 -28.86 -35.38
C LEU A 555 -51.30 -27.38 -35.73
N LEU A 556 -50.21 -26.65 -35.99
CA LEU A 556 -50.29 -25.30 -36.52
C LEU A 556 -50.90 -25.27 -37.95
N ASP A 557 -50.54 -26.21 -38.81
CA ASP A 557 -51.17 -26.37 -40.14
C ASP A 557 -52.67 -26.71 -40.04
N VAL A 558 -53.05 -27.52 -39.04
CA VAL A 558 -54.46 -27.81 -38.72
C VAL A 558 -55.18 -26.54 -38.28
N ALA A 559 -54.57 -25.73 -37.40
CA ALA A 559 -55.11 -24.43 -36.99
C ALA A 559 -55.36 -23.52 -38.21
N ARG A 560 -54.41 -23.52 -39.17
CA ARG A 560 -54.52 -22.78 -40.44
C ARG A 560 -55.68 -23.27 -41.31
N THR A 561 -55.90 -24.58 -41.39
CA THR A 561 -56.96 -25.19 -42.22
C THR A 561 -58.35 -25.00 -41.61
N CYS A 562 -58.46 -25.12 -40.29
CA CYS A 562 -59.72 -25.00 -39.55
C CYS A 562 -60.08 -23.56 -39.17
N GLY A 563 -59.23 -22.57 -39.48
CA GLY A 563 -59.41 -21.18 -39.09
C GLY A 563 -59.42 -20.96 -37.56
N ALA A 564 -58.76 -21.85 -36.82
CA ALA A 564 -58.73 -21.82 -35.36
C ALA A 564 -57.55 -21.00 -34.83
N SER A 565 -57.71 -20.41 -33.65
CA SER A 565 -56.62 -19.66 -32.99
C SER A 565 -55.70 -20.59 -32.20
N LEU A 566 -56.24 -21.64 -31.56
CA LEU A 566 -55.45 -22.61 -30.81
C LEU A 566 -55.83 -24.04 -31.21
N VAL A 567 -54.84 -24.90 -31.36
CA VAL A 567 -54.98 -26.34 -31.53
C VAL A 567 -54.01 -27.03 -30.58
N LEU A 568 -54.55 -27.72 -29.57
CA LEU A 568 -53.76 -28.43 -28.56
C LEU A 568 -54.03 -29.94 -28.67
N SER A 569 -52.99 -30.77 -28.63
CA SER A 569 -53.15 -32.23 -28.59
C SER A 569 -53.76 -32.70 -27.26
N SER A 570 -54.48 -33.82 -27.27
CA SER A 570 -54.98 -34.48 -26.06
C SER A 570 -53.86 -34.84 -25.09
N ASP A 571 -52.70 -35.23 -25.62
CA ASP A 571 -51.54 -35.63 -24.82
C ASP A 571 -51.03 -34.46 -23.99
N LEU A 572 -50.98 -33.24 -24.57
CA LEU A 572 -50.61 -32.02 -23.86
C LEU A 572 -51.62 -31.66 -22.76
N ILE A 573 -52.91 -31.73 -23.06
CA ILE A 573 -53.98 -31.41 -22.10
C ILE A 573 -53.95 -32.39 -20.92
N ARG A 574 -53.74 -33.68 -21.20
CA ARG A 574 -53.61 -34.73 -20.19
C ARG A 574 -52.36 -34.53 -19.34
N ALA A 575 -51.21 -34.26 -19.96
CA ALA A 575 -49.96 -34.00 -19.26
C ALA A 575 -50.03 -32.74 -18.39
N ALA A 576 -50.83 -31.74 -18.78
CA ALA A 576 -51.09 -30.55 -17.98
C ALA A 576 -52.07 -30.79 -16.81
N GLY A 577 -52.80 -31.92 -16.79
CA GLY A 577 -53.83 -32.19 -15.80
C GLY A 577 -55.12 -31.35 -15.97
N LEU A 578 -55.30 -30.71 -17.13
CA LEU A 578 -56.35 -29.72 -17.38
C LEU A 578 -57.55 -30.28 -18.17
N GLU A 579 -57.70 -31.61 -18.25
CA GLU A 579 -58.78 -32.26 -19.02
C GLU A 579 -60.17 -31.77 -18.60
N LYS A 580 -60.41 -31.57 -17.29
CA LYS A 580 -61.71 -31.10 -16.77
C LYS A 580 -61.98 -29.61 -17.00
N GLU A 581 -60.94 -28.81 -17.14
CA GLU A 581 -61.04 -27.35 -17.27
C GLU A 581 -61.14 -26.92 -18.73
N LEU A 582 -60.48 -27.66 -19.63
CA LEU A 582 -60.36 -27.27 -21.05
C LEU A 582 -61.30 -28.04 -21.99
N LEU A 583 -61.70 -29.27 -21.64
CA LEU A 583 -62.60 -30.08 -22.46
C LEU A 583 -64.03 -29.89 -21.97
N THR A 584 -64.70 -28.87 -22.53
CA THR A 584 -66.13 -28.61 -22.30
C THR A 584 -66.97 -29.18 -23.44
N ASP A 585 -68.30 -29.23 -23.28
CA ASP A 585 -69.22 -29.67 -24.34
C ASP A 585 -69.06 -28.88 -25.65
N ASN A 586 -68.55 -27.63 -25.57
CA ASN A 586 -68.34 -26.77 -26.73
C ASN A 586 -66.97 -26.98 -27.42
N CYS A 587 -66.00 -27.60 -26.73
CA CYS A 587 -64.68 -27.92 -27.28
C CYS A 587 -64.35 -29.43 -27.10
N PRO A 588 -65.05 -30.33 -27.82
CA PRO A 588 -64.76 -31.76 -27.75
C PRO A 588 -63.44 -32.11 -28.44
N LEU A 589 -62.82 -33.21 -28.00
CA LEU A 589 -61.68 -33.79 -28.71
C LEU A 589 -62.12 -34.29 -30.09
N GLN A 590 -61.47 -33.81 -31.14
CA GLN A 590 -61.67 -34.24 -32.51
C GLN A 590 -60.50 -35.10 -32.98
N GLU A 591 -60.79 -36.21 -33.68
CA GLU A 591 -59.76 -37.03 -34.31
C GLU A 591 -59.39 -36.44 -35.67
N ILE A 592 -58.12 -36.07 -35.84
CA ILE A 592 -57.59 -35.50 -37.06
C ILE A 592 -56.43 -36.35 -37.58
N ASN A 593 -56.48 -36.65 -38.88
CA ASN A 593 -55.39 -37.30 -39.58
C ASN A 593 -54.30 -36.28 -39.90
N ILE A 594 -53.12 -36.49 -39.33
CA ILE A 594 -51.93 -35.70 -39.66
C ILE A 594 -51.13 -36.41 -40.75
N ARG A 595 -50.68 -35.65 -41.74
CA ARG A 595 -49.83 -36.14 -42.82
C ARG A 595 -48.53 -36.73 -42.26
N GLY A 596 -48.29 -38.01 -42.52
CA GLY A 596 -47.04 -38.70 -42.13
C GLY A 596 -47.14 -39.58 -40.88
N ARG A 597 -48.32 -39.71 -40.26
CA ARG A 597 -48.58 -40.61 -39.13
C ARG A 597 -49.71 -41.57 -39.47
N GLU A 598 -49.58 -42.85 -39.11
CA GLU A 598 -50.61 -43.87 -39.35
C GLU A 598 -51.80 -43.78 -38.39
N GLN A 599 -51.59 -43.21 -37.18
CA GLN A 599 -52.62 -43.07 -36.15
C GLN A 599 -53.18 -41.64 -36.12
N PRO A 600 -54.52 -41.47 -36.08
CA PRO A 600 -55.14 -40.16 -35.87
C PRO A 600 -54.78 -39.62 -34.49
N ILE A 601 -54.57 -38.30 -34.39
CA ILE A 601 -54.36 -37.64 -33.10
C ILE A 601 -55.65 -36.97 -32.64
N LYS A 602 -55.92 -37.02 -31.34
CA LYS A 602 -57.04 -36.29 -30.73
C LYS A 602 -56.57 -34.89 -30.39
N VAL A 603 -57.31 -33.87 -30.84
CA VAL A 603 -56.99 -32.47 -30.61
C VAL A 603 -58.21 -31.70 -30.14
N ALA A 604 -57.99 -30.71 -29.30
CA ALA A 604 -58.98 -29.70 -28.97
C ALA A 604 -58.70 -28.44 -29.80
N ILE A 605 -59.76 -27.81 -30.31
CA ILE A 605 -59.67 -26.71 -31.28
C ILE A 605 -60.50 -25.54 -30.75
N TRP A 606 -59.87 -24.38 -30.57
CA TRP A 606 -60.55 -23.15 -30.14
C TRP A 606 -60.73 -22.17 -31.29
N GLN A 607 -61.99 -21.86 -31.59
CA GLN A 607 -62.40 -20.83 -32.54
C GLN A 607 -62.96 -19.62 -31.76
N LYS A 608 -62.51 -18.41 -32.11
CA LYS A 608 -62.90 -17.02 -31.74
C LYS A 608 -63.63 -16.68 -30.40
N ALA A 609 -64.41 -17.52 -29.74
CA ALA A 609 -65.37 -17.10 -28.71
C ALA A 609 -65.39 -17.91 -27.40
N GLU A 610 -64.41 -18.79 -27.15
CA GLU A 610 -64.32 -19.50 -25.86
C GLU A 610 -63.15 -18.97 -25.04
N GLU A 611 -63.48 -18.09 -24.10
CA GLU A 611 -62.53 -17.55 -23.12
C GLU A 611 -62.20 -18.60 -22.06
N PHE A 612 -60.91 -18.78 -21.80
CA PHE A 612 -60.42 -19.46 -20.61
C PHE A 612 -60.62 -18.54 -19.41
N VAL A 613 -61.62 -18.84 -18.56
CA VAL A 613 -61.80 -18.14 -17.28
C VAL A 613 -60.89 -18.79 -16.25
N SER A 614 -59.72 -18.18 -16.00
CA SER A 614 -58.90 -18.47 -14.82
C SER A 614 -59.70 -18.08 -13.57
N GLN A 615 -59.88 -19.01 -12.63
CA GLN A 615 -60.08 -18.63 -11.22
C GLN A 615 -58.75 -18.23 -10.59
#